data_AF-G4MQN5-F1
#
_entry.id   AF-G4MQN5-F1
#
_cell.length_a   1.000
_cell.length_b   1.000
_cell.length_c   1.000
_cell.angle_alpha   90.00
_cell.angle_beta   90.00
_cell.angle_gamma   90.00
#
_symmetry.space_group_name_H-M   'P 1'
#
loop_
_entity.id
_entity.type
_entity.pdbx_description
1 polymer ?
#
loop_
_entity_poly.entity_id
_entity_poly.type
_entity_poly.pdbx_seq_one_letter_code
_entity_poly.pdbx_strand_id
1 'polypeptide(L)'
;MNRSFSIRSSKGQRSGAQNGGGAHANRNRGGFLKSLRGPLNNQPELSRRLYKLIKSENTLVGAHETAGRERISIATQLSEWGERTPDPAVADLSDKLGVVLAEVGEQEDAYAHAIEDSRSMLKHIRNTERSVQPSRESRGKLVDEIARLKSKEPQSARLVILEQELVRAEAENLVAEAQLFNMTRKSLKAAYEAEFLATIERAEKQIILARHGRRLLELLDEEAVVPGAAIPEYHGAADSRQIVCDCEDDLGNWRPDYRLESEQAASSTPAMSETNGSKKEATVAPVPATTTEAEQSPVINQNGKASEVA
;
A
#
# COMPACT_ATOMS: atom_id res chain seq x y z
N MET A 1 -2.11 38.97 19.78
CA MET A 1 -1.51 38.92 18.44
C MET A 1 -2.50 38.19 17.55
N ASN A 2 -3.39 38.92 16.88
CA ASN A 2 -4.53 38.36 16.15
C ASN A 2 -4.23 38.38 14.66
N ARG A 3 -4.31 37.24 13.97
CA ARG A 3 -4.36 37.15 12.52
C ARG A 3 -5.64 36.44 12.10
N SER A 4 -6.61 37.24 11.69
CA SER A 4 -7.82 36.83 10.99
C SER A 4 -7.49 36.66 9.50
N PHE A 5 -7.72 35.47 8.95
CA PHE A 5 -7.62 35.24 7.50
C PHE A 5 -9.01 35.32 6.88
N SER A 6 -9.29 36.45 6.21
CA SER A 6 -10.47 36.69 5.38
C SER A 6 -10.02 36.68 3.91
N ILE A 7 -10.53 35.76 3.10
CA ILE A 7 -10.36 35.76 1.65
C ILE A 7 -11.67 36.23 1.01
N ARG A 8 -11.67 37.47 0.51
CA ARG A 8 -12.75 38.06 -0.27
C ARG A 8 -12.63 37.65 -1.74
N SER A 9 -13.79 37.40 -2.36
CA SER A 9 -13.98 37.07 -3.76
C SER A 9 -13.76 38.25 -4.70
N SER A 10 -13.22 37.99 -5.90
CA SER A 10 -13.20 38.95 -7.01
C SER A 10 -14.22 38.59 -8.07
N LYS A 11 -15.11 39.54 -8.34
CA LYS A 11 -16.20 39.51 -9.31
C LYS A 11 -15.66 39.70 -10.74
N GLY A 12 -15.93 38.75 -11.63
CA GLY A 12 -15.71 38.85 -13.06
C GLY A 12 -17.04 38.84 -13.80
N GLN A 13 -17.37 39.95 -14.46
CA GLN A 13 -18.61 40.24 -15.16
C GLN A 13 -18.49 39.80 -16.62
N ARG A 14 -19.45 39.05 -17.19
CA ARG A 14 -19.66 38.95 -18.64
C ARG A 14 -21.11 38.60 -19.01
N SER A 15 -21.72 39.58 -19.67
CA SER A 15 -22.85 39.61 -20.63
C SER A 15 -23.70 38.35 -20.84
N GLY A 16 -25.01 38.52 -20.65
CA GLY A 16 -26.03 37.60 -21.13
C GLY A 16 -26.35 37.79 -22.62
N ALA A 17 -26.76 36.67 -23.24
CA ALA A 17 -27.54 36.64 -24.47
C ALA A 17 -28.51 35.45 -24.35
N GLN A 18 -29.78 35.72 -24.63
CA GLN A 18 -30.91 34.81 -24.48
C GLN A 18 -31.51 34.55 -25.87
N ASN A 19 -31.56 33.28 -26.29
CA ASN A 19 -32.46 32.67 -27.28
C ASN A 19 -31.96 31.22 -27.46
N GLY A 20 -32.75 30.16 -27.42
CA GLY A 20 -34.05 29.95 -28.05
C GLY A 20 -33.87 28.83 -29.08
N GLY A 21 -34.69 27.77 -29.01
CA GLY A 21 -34.80 26.76 -30.06
C GLY A 21 -34.30 25.36 -29.70
N GLY A 22 -35.24 24.43 -29.56
CA GLY A 22 -34.97 23.01 -29.36
C GLY A 22 -34.35 22.32 -30.58
N ALA A 23 -33.66 21.21 -30.34
CA ALA A 23 -33.37 20.21 -31.35
C ALA A 23 -33.01 18.86 -30.69
N HIS A 24 -33.81 17.85 -31.04
CA HIS A 24 -33.45 16.46 -31.22
C HIS A 24 -32.60 15.75 -30.16
N ALA A 25 -33.30 14.98 -29.32
CA ALA A 25 -32.76 13.79 -28.69
C ALA A 25 -32.30 12.78 -29.76
N ASN A 26 -31.00 12.82 -30.10
CA ASN A 26 -30.39 11.79 -30.93
C ASN A 26 -30.07 10.55 -30.09
N ARG A 27 -30.89 9.54 -30.28
CA ARG A 27 -30.79 8.20 -29.69
C ARG A 27 -29.63 7.44 -30.36
N ASN A 28 -28.40 7.64 -29.89
CA ASN A 28 -27.28 6.84 -30.37
C ASN A 28 -27.17 5.52 -29.58
N ARG A 29 -27.94 4.52 -30.05
CA ARG A 29 -27.55 3.11 -29.92
C ARG A 29 -26.23 2.90 -30.66
N GLY A 30 -25.23 2.34 -29.98
CA GLY A 30 -24.09 1.70 -30.63
C GLY A 30 -22.75 2.16 -30.07
N GLY A 31 -22.08 1.29 -29.31
CA GLY A 31 -20.68 1.55 -28.95
C GLY A 31 -20.00 0.73 -27.86
N PHE A 32 -20.62 -0.29 -27.26
CA PHE A 32 -19.97 -1.07 -26.18
C PHE A 32 -18.76 -1.93 -26.61
N LEU A 33 -18.38 -1.94 -27.88
CA LEU A 33 -17.30 -2.80 -28.42
C LEU A 33 -16.13 -2.06 -29.08
N LYS A 34 -15.93 -0.76 -28.83
CA LYS A 34 -14.80 -0.02 -29.41
C LYS A 34 -13.63 0.31 -28.46
N SER A 35 -13.70 -0.11 -27.19
CA SER A 35 -12.57 0.02 -26.24
C SER A 35 -11.68 -1.24 -26.13
N LEU A 36 -12.04 -2.35 -26.78
CA LEU A 36 -11.33 -3.64 -26.65
C LEU A 36 -10.22 -3.89 -27.67
N ARG A 37 -9.84 -2.89 -28.49
CA ARG A 37 -8.75 -3.03 -29.49
C ARG A 37 -7.60 -2.03 -29.26
N GLY A 38 -7.26 -1.80 -28.00
CA GLY A 38 -5.95 -1.31 -27.61
C GLY A 38 -4.93 -2.46 -27.45
N PRO A 39 -3.65 -2.19 -27.19
CA PRO A 39 -2.52 -3.15 -27.18
C PRO A 39 -2.62 -4.34 -26.19
N LEU A 40 -3.76 -4.51 -25.50
CA LEU A 40 -4.06 -5.68 -24.66
C LEU A 40 -4.22 -6.99 -25.44
N ASN A 41 -4.62 -6.94 -26.73
CA ASN A 41 -4.92 -8.17 -27.48
C ASN A 41 -3.68 -9.04 -27.77
N ASN A 42 -2.49 -8.45 -27.72
CA ASN A 42 -1.21 -9.16 -27.90
C ASN A 42 -0.51 -9.48 -26.56
N GLN A 43 -1.12 -9.18 -25.41
CA GLN A 43 -0.55 -9.62 -24.14
C GLN A 43 -0.88 -11.08 -23.85
N PRO A 44 -0.01 -11.82 -23.16
CA PRO A 44 -0.32 -13.14 -22.61
C PRO A 44 -1.57 -13.09 -21.73
N GLU A 45 -2.36 -14.16 -21.74
CA GLU A 45 -3.64 -14.22 -21.05
C GLU A 45 -3.51 -13.95 -19.53
N LEU A 46 -2.47 -14.51 -18.90
CA LEU A 46 -2.22 -14.36 -17.47
C LEU A 46 -1.92 -12.89 -17.10
N SER A 47 -1.08 -12.21 -17.88
CA SER A 47 -0.79 -10.77 -17.69
C SER A 47 -2.03 -9.90 -17.87
N ARG A 48 -2.93 -10.26 -18.79
CA ARG A 48 -4.22 -9.54 -18.98
C ARG A 48 -5.13 -9.68 -17.76
N ARG A 49 -5.21 -10.88 -17.17
CA ARG A 49 -6.03 -11.12 -15.97
C ARG A 49 -5.52 -10.30 -14.78
N LEU A 50 -4.21 -10.34 -14.53
CA LEU A 50 -3.59 -9.53 -13.46
C LEU A 50 -3.68 -8.02 -13.72
N TYR A 51 -3.56 -7.59 -14.98
CA TYR A 51 -3.79 -6.19 -15.35
C TYR A 51 -5.22 -5.72 -15.01
N LYS A 52 -6.23 -6.56 -15.27
CA LYS A 52 -7.62 -6.24 -14.90
C LYS A 52 -7.78 -6.11 -13.39
N LEU A 53 -7.18 -7.00 -12.60
CA LEU A 53 -7.18 -6.93 -11.14
C LEU A 53 -6.59 -5.60 -10.65
N ILE A 54 -5.36 -5.26 -11.08
CA ILE A 54 -4.68 -3.99 -10.74
C ILE A 54 -5.51 -2.77 -11.15
N LYS A 55 -6.27 -2.86 -12.25
CA LYS A 55 -7.14 -1.77 -12.69
C LYS A 55 -8.35 -1.62 -11.76
N SER A 56 -8.96 -2.73 -11.35
CA SER A 56 -10.08 -2.71 -10.39
C SER A 56 -9.66 -2.17 -9.02
N GLU A 57 -8.48 -2.55 -8.51
CA GLU A 57 -7.94 -1.98 -7.26
C GLU A 57 -7.72 -0.47 -7.36
N ASN A 58 -7.29 0.05 -8.51
CA ASN A 58 -7.18 1.51 -8.70
C ASN A 58 -8.54 2.22 -8.56
N THR A 59 -9.62 1.56 -8.97
CA THR A 59 -10.98 2.09 -8.79
C THR A 59 -11.37 2.04 -7.32
N LEU A 60 -10.96 0.99 -6.60
CA LEU A 60 -11.17 0.87 -5.15
C LEU A 60 -10.43 1.96 -4.37
N VAL A 61 -9.14 2.21 -4.68
CA VAL A 61 -8.35 3.30 -4.09
C VAL A 61 -9.09 4.64 -4.25
N GLY A 62 -9.48 4.98 -5.48
CA GLY A 62 -10.22 6.24 -5.73
C GLY A 62 -11.58 6.32 -5.04
N ALA A 63 -12.23 5.18 -4.76
CA ALA A 63 -13.46 5.14 -3.98
C ALA A 63 -13.20 5.47 -2.50
N HIS A 64 -12.14 4.95 -1.90
CA HIS A 64 -11.74 5.25 -0.52
C HIS A 64 -11.25 6.70 -0.38
N GLU A 65 -10.41 7.21 -1.29
CA GLU A 65 -10.01 8.64 -1.33
C GLU A 65 -11.23 9.56 -1.40
N THR A 66 -12.23 9.19 -2.21
CA THR A 66 -13.47 9.96 -2.31
C THR A 66 -14.29 9.86 -1.03
N ALA A 67 -14.41 8.67 -0.45
CA ALA A 67 -15.14 8.48 0.81
C ALA A 67 -14.51 9.30 1.95
N GLY A 68 -13.19 9.33 2.08
CA GLY A 68 -12.47 10.15 3.07
C GLY A 68 -12.74 11.64 2.88
N ARG A 69 -12.62 12.14 1.63
CA ARG A 69 -12.88 13.55 1.30
C ARG A 69 -14.33 13.97 1.57
N GLU A 70 -15.30 13.14 1.17
CA GLU A 70 -16.71 13.41 1.44
C GLU A 70 -17.01 13.37 2.93
N ARG A 71 -16.38 12.45 3.68
CA ARG A 71 -16.52 12.39 5.14
C ARG A 71 -16.04 13.67 5.82
N ILE A 72 -14.90 14.23 5.41
CA ILE A 72 -14.38 15.51 5.92
C ILE A 72 -15.32 16.67 5.54
N SER A 73 -15.82 16.69 4.29
CA SER A 73 -16.80 17.69 3.84
C SER A 73 -18.07 17.67 4.69
N ILE A 74 -18.60 16.48 4.97
CA ILE A 74 -19.77 16.29 5.84
C ILE A 74 -19.47 16.75 7.27
N ALA A 75 -18.29 16.45 7.81
CA ALA A 75 -17.87 16.89 9.13
C ALA A 75 -17.88 18.43 9.25
N THR A 76 -17.31 19.13 8.27
CA THR A 76 -17.34 20.61 8.23
C THR A 76 -18.76 21.15 8.16
N GLN A 77 -19.61 20.56 7.30
CA GLN A 77 -21.02 20.99 7.18
C GLN A 77 -21.81 20.77 8.47
N LEU A 78 -21.52 19.71 9.22
CA LEU A 78 -22.15 19.44 10.52
C LEU A 78 -21.81 20.55 11.53
N SER A 79 -20.53 20.90 11.67
CA SER A 79 -20.09 21.97 12.57
C SER A 79 -20.69 23.33 12.16
N GLU A 80 -20.66 23.67 10.86
CA GLU A 80 -21.23 24.92 10.34
C GLU A 80 -22.74 25.03 10.56
N TRP A 81 -23.47 23.91 10.43
CA TRP A 81 -24.91 23.87 10.70
C TRP A 81 -25.18 24.07 12.20
N GLY A 82 -24.45 23.38 13.06
CA GLY A 82 -24.65 23.44 14.49
C GLY A 82 -24.33 24.80 15.11
N GLU A 83 -23.30 25.51 14.63
CA GLU A 83 -22.98 26.88 15.06
C GLU A 83 -24.15 27.85 14.85
N ARG A 84 -25.01 27.59 13.85
CA ARG A 84 -26.18 28.43 13.54
C ARG A 84 -27.42 28.04 14.34
N THR A 85 -27.34 26.99 15.15
CA THR A 85 -28.46 26.52 15.97
C THR A 85 -28.52 27.35 17.27
N PRO A 86 -29.72 27.76 17.73
CA PRO A 86 -29.85 28.52 18.97
C PRO A 86 -29.61 27.68 20.24
N ASP A 87 -29.51 26.35 20.10
CA ASP A 87 -29.26 25.40 21.17
C ASP A 87 -27.74 25.27 21.41
N PRO A 88 -27.22 25.70 22.56
CA PRO A 88 -25.79 25.62 22.87
C PRO A 88 -25.25 24.19 22.95
N ALA A 89 -26.08 23.21 23.34
CA ALA A 89 -25.67 21.81 23.41
C ALA A 89 -25.46 21.24 22.00
N VAL A 90 -26.40 21.50 21.09
CA VAL A 90 -26.28 21.09 19.68
C VAL A 90 -25.09 21.79 19.03
N ALA A 91 -24.87 23.07 19.29
CA ALA A 91 -23.73 23.81 18.75
C ALA A 91 -22.38 23.22 19.21
N ASP A 92 -22.21 22.90 20.49
CA ASP A 92 -20.95 22.32 20.98
C ASP A 92 -20.75 20.87 20.50
N LEU A 93 -21.78 20.02 20.58
CA LEU A 93 -21.66 18.61 20.22
C LEU A 93 -21.47 18.39 18.72
N SER A 94 -22.13 19.17 17.88
CA SER A 94 -21.93 19.13 16.42
C SER A 94 -20.49 19.50 16.02
N ASP A 95 -19.87 20.47 16.71
CA ASP A 95 -18.47 20.83 16.53
C ASP A 95 -17.53 19.65 16.88
N LYS A 96 -17.72 19.03 18.06
CA LYS A 96 -16.90 17.88 18.49
C LYS A 96 -17.13 16.64 17.63
N LEU A 97 -18.37 16.38 17.22
CA LEU A 97 -18.69 15.30 16.27
C LEU A 97 -18.05 15.57 14.91
N GLY A 98 -17.97 16.83 14.48
CA GLY A 98 -17.22 17.25 13.30
C GLY A 98 -15.75 16.83 13.39
N VAL A 99 -15.08 17.10 14.52
CA VAL A 99 -13.68 16.66 14.75
C VAL A 99 -13.54 15.13 14.62
N VAL A 100 -14.39 14.36 15.30
CA VAL A 100 -14.35 12.89 15.25
C VAL A 100 -14.63 12.36 13.83
N LEU A 101 -15.60 12.94 13.12
CA LEU A 101 -15.92 12.53 11.75
C LEU A 101 -14.83 12.92 10.76
N ALA A 102 -14.18 14.07 10.93
CA ALA A 102 -13.04 14.46 10.10
C ALA A 102 -11.89 13.45 10.24
N GLU A 103 -11.58 13.03 11.47
CA GLU A 103 -10.58 12.00 11.73
C GLU A 103 -10.95 10.64 11.12
N VAL A 104 -12.24 10.24 11.11
CA VAL A 104 -12.70 9.06 10.35
C VAL A 104 -12.37 9.19 8.85
N GLY A 105 -12.46 10.41 8.30
CA GLY A 105 -12.10 10.70 6.91
C GLY A 105 -10.60 10.57 6.65
N GLU A 106 -9.76 11.08 7.55
CA GLU A 106 -8.29 10.94 7.49
C GLU A 106 -7.86 9.47 7.57
N GLN A 107 -8.47 8.66 8.46
CA GLN A 107 -8.20 7.22 8.52
C GLN A 107 -8.60 6.48 7.22
N GLU A 108 -9.62 6.96 6.51
CA GLU A 108 -10.04 6.39 5.22
C GLU A 108 -9.02 6.71 4.10
N ASP A 109 -8.45 7.92 4.12
CA ASP A 109 -7.40 8.33 3.17
C ASP A 109 -6.10 7.56 3.40
N ALA A 110 -5.68 7.41 4.66
CA ALA A 110 -4.54 6.57 5.04
C ALA A 110 -4.71 5.11 4.56
N TYR A 111 -5.91 4.56 4.68
CA TYR A 111 -6.22 3.22 4.17
C TYR A 111 -6.17 3.14 2.64
N ALA A 112 -6.62 4.19 1.93
CA ALA A 112 -6.51 4.25 0.47
C ALA A 112 -5.05 4.21 0.01
N HIS A 113 -4.15 4.90 0.72
CA HIS A 113 -2.71 4.83 0.48
C HIS A 113 -2.14 3.43 0.69
N ALA A 114 -2.54 2.74 1.76
CA ALA A 114 -2.10 1.37 2.02
C ALA A 114 -2.57 0.37 0.93
N ILE A 115 -3.79 0.53 0.39
CA ILE A 115 -4.25 -0.27 -0.75
C ILE A 115 -3.41 0.02 -2.00
N GLU A 116 -3.02 1.28 -2.26
CA GLU A 116 -2.14 1.61 -3.39
C GLU A 116 -0.74 0.98 -3.23
N ASP A 117 -0.22 0.90 -2.02
CA ASP A 117 1.04 0.20 -1.71
C ASP A 117 0.93 -1.31 -1.96
N SER A 118 -0.13 -1.97 -1.47
CA SER A 118 -0.44 -3.38 -1.80
C SER A 118 -0.50 -3.61 -3.31
N ARG A 119 -1.25 -2.74 -4.01
CA ARG A 119 -1.39 -2.76 -5.47
C ARG A 119 -0.06 -2.57 -6.19
N SER A 120 0.87 -1.79 -5.65
CA SER A 120 2.20 -1.60 -6.22
C SER A 120 2.99 -2.93 -6.30
N MET A 121 2.79 -3.82 -5.33
CA MET A 121 3.41 -5.15 -5.32
C MET A 121 2.80 -6.05 -6.40
N LEU A 122 1.50 -5.94 -6.67
CA LEU A 122 0.86 -6.66 -7.78
C LEU A 122 1.33 -6.14 -9.15
N LYS A 123 1.59 -4.82 -9.28
CA LYS A 123 2.22 -4.26 -10.48
C LYS A 123 3.61 -4.87 -10.70
N HIS A 124 4.36 -5.14 -9.63
CA HIS A 124 5.66 -5.79 -9.71
C HIS A 124 5.55 -7.20 -10.31
N ILE A 125 4.63 -8.03 -9.82
CA ILE A 125 4.34 -9.36 -10.38
C ILE A 125 4.05 -9.28 -11.88
N ARG A 126 3.14 -8.38 -12.27
CA ARG A 126 2.77 -8.18 -13.69
C ARG A 126 3.98 -7.76 -14.54
N ASN A 127 4.85 -6.90 -14.03
CA ASN A 127 6.04 -6.45 -14.76
C ASN A 127 7.05 -7.59 -14.94
N THR A 128 7.26 -8.43 -13.92
CA THR A 128 8.09 -9.64 -14.02
C THR A 128 7.51 -10.64 -15.02
N GLU A 129 6.20 -10.89 -14.97
CA GLU A 129 5.52 -11.75 -15.96
C GLU A 129 5.74 -11.24 -17.40
N ARG A 130 5.71 -9.91 -17.58
CA ARG A 130 5.96 -9.28 -18.87
C ARG A 130 7.41 -9.46 -19.33
N SER A 131 8.38 -9.35 -18.43
CA SER A 131 9.80 -9.53 -18.77
C SER A 131 10.19 -10.97 -19.08
N VAL A 132 9.39 -11.95 -18.65
CA VAL A 132 9.61 -13.38 -18.97
C VAL A 132 9.09 -13.77 -20.36
N GLN A 133 8.13 -13.02 -20.93
CA GLN A 133 7.55 -13.36 -22.24
C GLN A 133 8.55 -13.48 -23.40
N PRO A 134 9.56 -12.59 -23.54
CA PRO A 134 10.54 -12.74 -24.61
C PRO A 134 11.30 -14.08 -24.55
N SER A 135 11.58 -14.59 -23.35
CA SER A 135 12.23 -15.89 -23.18
C SER A 135 11.32 -17.05 -23.62
N ARG A 136 10.03 -17.01 -23.23
CA ARG A 136 9.00 -17.97 -23.68
C ARG A 136 8.84 -17.97 -25.20
N GLU A 137 8.75 -16.79 -25.79
CA GLU A 137 8.60 -16.60 -27.24
C GLU A 137 9.84 -17.04 -28.02
N SER A 138 11.05 -16.73 -27.52
CA SER A 138 12.32 -17.15 -28.13
C SER A 138 12.43 -18.67 -28.19
N ARG A 139 12.14 -19.35 -27.07
CA ARG A 139 12.08 -20.81 -27.01
C ARG A 139 11.05 -21.38 -28.00
N GLY A 140 9.85 -20.82 -28.04
CA GLY A 140 8.79 -21.25 -28.97
C GLY A 140 9.22 -21.14 -30.44
N LYS A 141 9.82 -20.02 -30.83
CA LYS A 141 10.33 -19.80 -32.19
C LYS A 141 11.41 -20.81 -32.59
N LEU A 142 12.32 -21.15 -31.66
CA LEU A 142 13.36 -22.16 -31.90
C LEU A 142 12.75 -23.56 -32.09
N VAL A 143 11.77 -23.94 -31.26
CA VAL A 143 11.06 -25.22 -31.42
C VAL A 143 10.36 -25.31 -32.78
N ASP A 144 9.65 -24.25 -33.19
CA ASP A 144 8.94 -24.20 -34.46
C ASP A 144 9.91 -24.26 -35.65
N GLU A 145 11.05 -23.55 -35.58
CA GLU A 145 12.07 -23.56 -36.62
C GLU A 145 12.76 -24.92 -36.74
N ILE A 146 13.04 -25.59 -35.62
CA ILE A 146 13.56 -26.96 -35.60
C ILE A 146 12.56 -27.92 -36.23
N ALA A 147 11.27 -27.85 -35.86
CA ALA A 147 10.23 -28.71 -36.42
C ALA A 147 10.09 -28.50 -37.94
N ARG A 148 10.09 -27.23 -38.38
CA ARG A 148 10.05 -26.86 -39.80
C ARG A 148 11.25 -27.39 -40.55
N LEU A 149 12.47 -27.21 -40.03
CA LEU A 149 13.69 -27.65 -40.68
C LEU A 149 13.79 -29.18 -40.72
N LYS A 150 13.41 -29.87 -39.63
CA LYS A 150 13.30 -31.34 -39.58
C LYS A 150 12.36 -31.89 -40.65
N SER A 151 11.24 -31.22 -40.91
CA SER A 151 10.27 -31.66 -41.93
C SER A 151 10.74 -31.47 -43.37
N LYS A 152 11.60 -30.47 -43.65
CA LYS A 152 12.03 -30.12 -45.01
C LYS A 152 13.40 -30.69 -45.37
N GLU A 153 14.35 -30.59 -44.43
CA GLU A 153 15.76 -30.88 -44.63
C GLU A 153 16.35 -31.62 -43.42
N PRO A 154 15.99 -32.91 -43.23
CA PRO A 154 16.35 -33.66 -42.02
C PRO A 154 17.86 -33.89 -41.84
N GLN A 155 18.66 -33.73 -42.89
CA GLN A 155 20.13 -33.88 -42.83
C GLN A 155 20.89 -32.54 -42.80
N SER A 156 20.19 -31.42 -42.57
CA SER A 156 20.83 -30.10 -42.51
C SER A 156 21.76 -29.98 -41.30
N ALA A 157 23.02 -29.60 -41.50
CA ALA A 157 23.97 -29.32 -40.40
C ALA A 157 23.50 -28.18 -39.48
N ARG A 158 22.63 -27.29 -39.98
CA ARG A 158 22.01 -26.19 -39.21
C ARG A 158 21.10 -26.71 -38.09
N LEU A 159 20.58 -27.93 -38.22
CA LEU A 159 19.72 -28.55 -37.22
C LEU A 159 20.46 -28.74 -35.89
N VAL A 160 21.73 -29.18 -35.92
CA VAL A 160 22.56 -29.36 -34.73
C VAL A 160 22.80 -28.02 -34.01
N ILE A 161 23.00 -26.94 -34.77
CA ILE A 161 23.18 -25.59 -34.22
C ILE A 161 21.89 -25.11 -33.53
N LEU A 162 20.75 -25.25 -34.20
CA LEU A 162 19.45 -24.85 -33.63
C LEU A 162 19.08 -25.67 -32.39
N GLU A 163 19.41 -26.96 -32.36
CA GLU A 163 19.21 -27.81 -31.18
C GLU A 163 20.06 -27.33 -29.99
N GLN A 164 21.32 -26.95 -30.23
CA GLN A 164 22.18 -26.40 -29.18
C GLN A 164 21.67 -25.03 -28.69
N GLU A 165 21.18 -24.17 -29.61
CA GLU A 165 20.54 -22.91 -29.25
C GLU A 165 19.25 -23.12 -28.45
N LEU A 166 18.46 -24.14 -28.78
CA LEU A 166 17.26 -24.51 -28.03
C LEU A 166 17.61 -24.91 -26.60
N VAL A 167 18.61 -25.76 -26.40
CA VAL A 167 19.05 -26.17 -25.04
C VAL A 167 19.43 -24.95 -24.20
N ARG A 168 20.13 -23.98 -24.79
CA ARG A 168 20.47 -22.72 -24.11
C ARG A 168 19.22 -21.90 -23.78
N ALA A 169 18.31 -21.72 -24.74
CA ALA A 169 17.07 -20.97 -24.54
C ALA A 169 16.14 -21.63 -23.50
N GLU A 170 16.14 -22.96 -23.42
CA GLU A 170 15.41 -23.72 -22.41
C GLU A 170 15.97 -23.47 -21.00
N ALA A 171 17.29 -23.50 -20.85
CA ALA A 171 17.94 -23.17 -19.57
C ALA A 171 17.63 -21.74 -19.13
N GLU A 172 17.73 -20.76 -20.03
CA GLU A 172 17.39 -19.36 -19.77
C GLU A 172 15.90 -19.22 -19.38
N ASN A 173 14.99 -19.91 -20.07
CA ASN A 173 13.57 -19.92 -19.75
C ASN A 173 13.29 -20.56 -18.38
N LEU A 174 13.95 -21.66 -18.02
CA LEU A 174 13.79 -22.30 -16.71
C LEU A 174 14.18 -21.37 -15.56
N VAL A 175 15.29 -20.63 -15.72
CA VAL A 175 15.71 -19.64 -14.72
C VAL A 175 14.68 -18.50 -14.61
N ALA A 176 14.22 -17.98 -15.75
CA ALA A 176 13.23 -16.90 -15.78
C ALA A 176 11.89 -17.30 -15.16
N GLU A 177 11.41 -18.52 -15.42
CA GLU A 177 10.19 -19.08 -14.81
C GLU A 177 10.34 -19.28 -13.30
N ALA A 178 11.48 -19.80 -12.85
CA ALA A 178 11.75 -19.97 -11.42
C ALA A 178 11.79 -18.62 -10.69
N GLN A 179 12.37 -17.59 -11.30
CA GLN A 179 12.37 -16.23 -10.77
C GLN A 179 10.95 -15.66 -10.66
N LEU A 180 10.15 -15.78 -11.73
CA LEU A 180 8.75 -15.36 -11.73
C LEU A 180 7.94 -16.08 -10.66
N PHE A 181 8.11 -17.38 -10.52
CA PHE A 181 7.43 -18.20 -9.52
C PHE A 181 7.73 -17.75 -8.10
N ASN A 182 9.02 -17.56 -7.77
CA ASN A 182 9.45 -17.11 -6.45
C ASN A 182 8.98 -15.68 -6.17
N MET A 183 9.12 -14.79 -7.15
CA MET A 183 8.67 -13.39 -7.05
C MET A 183 7.16 -13.31 -6.82
N THR A 184 6.37 -14.07 -7.59
CA THR A 184 4.91 -14.07 -7.48
C THR A 184 4.47 -14.49 -6.08
N ARG A 185 5.04 -15.55 -5.51
CA ARG A 185 4.71 -15.98 -4.14
C ARG A 185 5.07 -14.93 -3.10
N LYS A 186 6.28 -14.36 -3.19
CA LYS A 186 6.76 -13.35 -2.25
C LYS A 186 5.90 -12.09 -2.31
N SER A 187 5.68 -11.55 -3.50
CA SER A 187 4.91 -10.32 -3.68
C SER A 187 3.43 -10.52 -3.39
N LEU A 188 2.83 -11.67 -3.71
CA LEU A 188 1.43 -11.95 -3.39
C LEU A 188 1.21 -11.99 -1.88
N LYS A 189 2.08 -12.70 -1.14
CA LYS A 189 2.01 -12.75 0.32
C LYS A 189 2.15 -11.35 0.90
N ALA A 190 3.18 -10.61 0.50
CA ALA A 190 3.45 -9.28 1.02
C ALA A 190 2.33 -8.27 0.71
N ALA A 191 1.72 -8.34 -0.48
CA ALA A 191 0.63 -7.45 -0.88
C ALA A 191 -0.57 -7.61 0.06
N TYR A 192 -1.08 -8.82 0.20
CA TYR A 192 -2.26 -9.08 1.02
C TYR A 192 -1.97 -9.02 2.51
N GLU A 193 -0.75 -9.32 2.96
CA GLU A 193 -0.33 -9.08 4.35
C GLU A 193 -0.39 -7.58 4.67
N ALA A 194 0.15 -6.71 3.80
CA ALA A 194 0.06 -5.26 3.97
C ALA A 194 -1.39 -4.75 3.94
N GLU A 195 -2.20 -5.22 2.99
CA GLU A 195 -3.61 -4.83 2.88
C GLU A 195 -4.41 -5.24 4.13
N PHE A 196 -4.28 -6.48 4.60
CA PHE A 196 -5.02 -6.94 5.78
C PHE A 196 -4.56 -6.26 7.06
N LEU A 197 -3.26 -5.98 7.22
CA LEU A 197 -2.78 -5.19 8.36
C LEU A 197 -3.38 -3.78 8.34
N ALA A 198 -3.44 -3.14 7.18
CA ALA A 198 -4.07 -1.84 7.02
C ALA A 198 -5.60 -1.90 7.27
N THR A 199 -6.27 -2.99 6.87
CA THR A 199 -7.71 -3.19 7.17
C THR A 199 -7.94 -3.32 8.68
N ILE A 200 -7.10 -4.06 9.39
CA ILE A 200 -7.17 -4.23 10.85
C ILE A 200 -6.97 -2.88 11.53
N GLU A 201 -5.90 -2.16 11.19
CA GLU A 201 -5.61 -0.83 11.73
C GLU A 201 -6.78 0.13 11.53
N ARG A 202 -7.31 0.21 10.30
CA ARG A 202 -8.47 1.04 9.98
C ARG A 202 -9.67 0.69 10.85
N ALA A 203 -9.99 -0.60 10.99
CA ALA A 203 -11.15 -1.05 11.75
C ALA A 203 -11.00 -0.71 13.24
N GLU A 204 -9.84 -0.96 13.83
CA GLU A 204 -9.58 -0.70 15.25
C GLU A 204 -9.64 0.79 15.58
N LYS A 205 -9.01 1.63 14.76
CA LYS A 205 -9.08 3.09 14.92
C LYS A 205 -10.49 3.64 14.72
N GLN A 206 -11.24 3.12 13.74
CA GLN A 206 -12.65 3.50 13.56
C GLN A 206 -13.53 3.06 14.74
N ILE A 207 -13.23 1.94 15.39
CA ILE A 207 -13.91 1.52 16.62
C ILE A 207 -13.66 2.52 17.75
N ILE A 208 -12.41 3.00 17.93
CA ILE A 208 -12.08 4.02 18.93
C ILE A 208 -12.88 5.30 18.67
N LEU A 209 -12.83 5.82 17.43
CA LEU A 209 -13.57 7.01 17.00
C LEU A 209 -15.07 6.87 17.24
N ALA A 210 -15.66 5.74 16.85
CA ALA A 210 -17.09 5.49 17.01
C ALA A 210 -17.51 5.42 18.50
N ARG A 211 -16.66 4.88 19.37
CA ARG A 211 -16.94 4.83 20.82
C ARG A 211 -16.98 6.22 21.43
N HIS A 212 -15.99 7.06 21.13
CA HIS A 212 -15.96 8.45 21.63
C HIS A 212 -17.05 9.31 21.00
N GLY A 213 -17.34 9.12 19.71
CA GLY A 213 -18.50 9.74 19.06
C GLY A 213 -19.82 9.42 19.74
N ARG A 214 -20.01 8.18 20.21
CA ARG A 214 -21.19 7.81 21.02
C ARG A 214 -21.18 8.46 22.40
N ARG A 215 -20.03 8.52 23.07
CA ARG A 215 -19.89 9.19 24.38
C ARG A 215 -20.21 10.69 24.30
N LEU A 216 -19.92 11.35 23.17
CA LEU A 216 -20.36 12.74 22.92
C LEU A 216 -21.89 12.84 22.87
N LEU A 217 -22.58 11.89 22.24
CA LEU A 217 -24.04 11.90 22.13
C LEU A 217 -24.73 11.70 23.49
N GLU A 218 -24.09 11.00 24.44
CA GLU A 218 -24.61 10.81 25.79
C GLU A 218 -24.68 12.12 26.61
N LEU A 219 -24.03 13.20 26.15
CA LEU A 219 -24.13 14.53 26.75
C LEU A 219 -25.36 15.32 26.30
N LEU A 220 -26.10 14.83 25.30
CA LEU A 220 -27.30 15.49 24.80
C LEU A 220 -28.52 15.01 25.58
N ASP A 221 -29.21 15.95 26.22
CA ASP A 221 -30.49 15.68 26.88
C ASP A 221 -31.62 15.55 25.85
N GLU A 222 -32.43 14.49 25.97
CA GLU A 222 -33.56 14.20 25.09
C GLU A 222 -34.90 14.68 25.67
N GLU A 223 -34.90 15.34 26.85
CA GLU A 223 -36.14 15.82 27.48
C GLU A 223 -36.89 16.82 26.58
N ALA A 224 -38.19 16.56 26.39
CA ALA A 224 -39.02 17.38 25.53
C ALA A 224 -39.25 18.78 26.13
N VAL A 225 -38.91 19.82 25.37
CA VAL A 225 -39.13 21.20 25.80
C VAL A 225 -40.62 21.56 25.72
N VAL A 226 -41.18 22.04 26.83
CA VAL A 226 -42.55 22.55 26.89
C VAL A 226 -42.62 23.91 26.16
N PRO A 227 -43.61 24.15 25.28
CA PRO A 227 -43.76 25.44 24.62
C PRO A 227 -43.83 26.61 25.60
N GLY A 228 -42.92 27.59 25.43
CA GLY A 228 -42.83 28.78 26.30
C GLY A 228 -41.92 28.61 27.53
N ALA A 229 -41.36 27.42 27.76
CA ALA A 229 -40.31 27.22 28.75
C ALA A 229 -38.98 27.82 28.28
N ALA A 230 -38.12 28.19 29.24
CA ALA A 230 -36.75 28.60 28.94
C ALA A 230 -35.94 27.38 28.47
N ILE A 231 -35.00 27.61 27.55
CA ILE A 231 -34.05 26.58 27.12
C ILE A 231 -33.13 26.24 28.32
N PRO A 232 -32.92 24.95 28.65
CA PRO A 232 -31.99 24.55 29.70
C PRO A 232 -30.57 25.10 29.48
N GLU A 233 -29.88 25.40 30.57
CA GLU A 233 -28.47 25.80 30.50
C GLU A 233 -27.59 24.60 30.16
N TYR A 234 -26.69 24.76 29.19
CA TYR A 234 -25.78 23.71 28.77
C TYR A 234 -24.51 23.69 29.64
N HIS A 235 -24.25 22.56 30.31
CA HIS A 235 -23.07 22.36 31.16
C HIS A 235 -22.06 21.34 30.61
N GLY A 236 -22.35 20.68 29.48
CA GLY A 236 -21.53 19.60 28.94
C GLY A 236 -20.22 20.03 28.26
N ALA A 237 -19.94 21.33 28.14
CA ALA A 237 -18.82 21.83 27.34
C ALA A 237 -17.44 21.38 27.85
N ALA A 238 -17.28 21.19 29.16
CA ALA A 238 -16.01 20.68 29.72
C ALA A 238 -15.82 19.19 29.40
N ASP A 239 -16.89 18.41 29.54
CA ASP A 239 -16.90 16.97 29.31
C ASP A 239 -16.72 16.65 27.82
N SER A 240 -17.37 17.41 26.92
CA SER A 240 -17.24 17.23 25.47
C SER A 240 -15.81 17.44 24.98
N ARG A 241 -15.10 18.45 25.52
CA ARG A 241 -13.67 18.68 25.27
C ARG A 241 -12.82 17.53 25.79
N GLN A 242 -13.10 17.06 27.01
CA GLN A 242 -12.36 15.94 27.59
C GLN A 242 -12.53 14.67 26.75
N ILE A 243 -13.73 14.38 26.24
CA ILE A 243 -13.98 13.22 25.37
C ILE A 243 -13.13 13.30 24.08
N VAL A 244 -12.98 14.47 23.49
CA VAL A 244 -12.11 14.64 22.31
C VAL A 244 -10.64 14.44 22.66
N CYS A 245 -10.18 14.95 23.80
CA CYS A 245 -8.82 14.68 24.29
C CYS A 245 -8.58 13.19 24.54
N ASP A 246 -9.52 12.50 25.20
CA ASP A 246 -9.45 11.06 25.42
C ASP A 246 -9.41 10.29 24.08
N CYS A 247 -10.14 10.76 23.07
CA CYS A 247 -10.13 10.19 21.73
C CYS A 247 -8.76 10.36 21.03
N GLU A 248 -8.16 11.55 21.13
CA GLU A 248 -6.82 11.82 20.60
C GLU A 248 -5.78 10.93 21.30
N ASP A 249 -5.84 10.84 22.62
CA ASP A 249 -4.94 10.00 23.42
C ASP A 249 -5.08 8.52 23.07
N ASP A 250 -6.30 7.99 22.99
CA ASP A 250 -6.55 6.59 22.63
C ASP A 250 -6.07 6.27 21.21
N LEU A 251 -6.27 7.18 20.24
CA LEU A 251 -5.76 7.02 18.88
C LEU A 251 -4.23 7.10 18.84
N GLY A 252 -3.62 8.03 19.56
CA GLY A 252 -2.17 8.18 19.65
C GLY A 252 -1.48 7.01 20.36
N ASN A 253 -2.20 6.37 21.29
CA ASN A 253 -1.75 5.19 22.03
C ASN A 253 -2.09 3.87 21.34
N TRP A 254 -2.92 3.87 20.28
CA TRP A 254 -3.21 2.66 19.53
C TRP A 254 -1.91 2.02 19.03
N ARG A 255 -1.76 0.73 19.32
CA ARG A 255 -0.66 -0.09 18.81
C ARG A 255 -1.27 -1.33 18.19
N PRO A 256 -0.78 -1.75 17.03
CA PRO A 256 -1.24 -2.97 16.39
C PRO A 256 -0.88 -4.18 17.24
N ASP A 257 -1.88 -5.04 17.50
CA ASP A 257 -1.69 -6.30 18.24
C ASP A 257 -1.27 -7.42 17.29
N TYR A 258 -0.16 -7.24 16.57
CA TYR A 258 0.40 -8.31 15.72
C TYR A 258 1.32 -9.23 16.50
N ARG A 259 0.81 -9.83 17.58
CA ARG A 259 1.34 -11.12 18.03
C ARG A 259 0.82 -12.23 17.10
N LEU A 260 1.15 -12.12 15.81
CA LEU A 260 0.93 -13.20 14.87
C LEU A 260 1.83 -14.36 15.28
N GLU A 261 1.20 -15.52 15.51
CA GLU A 261 1.67 -16.85 15.94
C GLU A 261 2.99 -17.37 15.33
N SER A 262 3.67 -16.60 14.47
CA SER A 262 5.00 -16.88 13.94
C SER A 262 6.07 -17.09 15.03
N GLU A 263 6.01 -16.39 16.17
CA GLU A 263 6.89 -16.65 17.33
C GLU A 263 6.47 -17.91 18.11
N GLN A 264 5.19 -18.27 18.11
CA GLN A 264 4.72 -19.53 18.69
C GLN A 264 5.07 -20.74 17.80
N ALA A 265 5.13 -20.57 16.48
CA ALA A 265 5.61 -21.58 15.53
C ALA A 265 7.15 -21.72 15.56
N ALA A 266 7.89 -20.63 15.79
CA ALA A 266 9.34 -20.65 15.95
C ALA A 266 9.80 -21.25 17.29
N SER A 267 8.95 -21.24 18.32
CA SER A 267 9.24 -21.83 19.63
C SER A 267 8.77 -23.29 19.80
N SER A 268 8.11 -23.88 18.80
CA SER A 268 7.57 -25.24 18.85
C SER A 268 8.29 -26.28 17.99
N THR A 269 9.50 -25.99 17.49
CA THR A 269 10.40 -27.03 16.95
C THR A 269 10.99 -27.88 18.08
N PRO A 270 10.70 -29.20 18.16
CA PRO A 270 11.36 -30.07 19.11
C PRO A 270 12.81 -30.29 18.64
N ALA A 271 13.77 -29.93 19.48
CA ALA A 271 15.16 -30.29 19.29
C ALA A 271 15.29 -31.83 19.19
N MET A 272 15.70 -32.33 18.03
CA MET A 272 16.13 -33.73 17.91
C MET A 272 17.38 -33.92 18.77
N SER A 273 17.27 -34.80 19.77
CA SER A 273 18.35 -35.21 20.64
C SER A 273 19.39 -36.03 19.86
N GLU A 274 20.57 -35.46 19.65
CA GLU A 274 21.76 -36.25 19.29
C GLU A 274 22.17 -37.11 20.49
N THR A 275 22.00 -38.43 20.36
CA THR A 275 22.54 -39.39 21.33
C THR A 275 23.91 -39.83 20.85
N ASN A 276 24.93 -39.38 21.56
CA ASN A 276 26.34 -39.66 21.30
C ASN A 276 26.70 -41.09 21.74
N GLY A 277 27.11 -41.93 20.81
CA GLY A 277 27.63 -43.29 21.04
C GLY A 277 29.11 -43.38 20.66
N SER A 278 29.97 -43.44 21.68
CA SER A 278 31.44 -43.52 21.61
C SER A 278 31.99 -44.70 20.79
N LYS A 279 33.11 -44.47 20.10
CA LYS A 279 34.22 -45.45 20.00
C LYS A 279 35.58 -44.77 19.81
N LYS A 280 36.52 -45.17 20.67
CA LYS A 280 38.00 -44.98 20.71
C LYS A 280 38.63 -45.45 19.39
N GLU A 281 39.86 -45.15 18.95
CA GLU A 281 41.22 -44.97 19.52
C GLU A 281 42.09 -44.59 18.27
N ALA A 282 43.12 -43.75 18.29
CA ALA A 282 44.47 -44.11 18.71
C ALA A 282 45.45 -42.91 18.62
N THR A 283 46.28 -42.83 19.65
CA THR A 283 47.61 -42.21 19.85
C THR A 283 48.53 -42.01 18.65
N VAL A 284 49.24 -40.87 18.60
CA VAL A 284 50.74 -40.73 18.68
C VAL A 284 51.09 -39.29 19.12
N ALA A 285 52.07 -39.13 20.02
CA ALA A 285 52.76 -37.87 20.39
C ALA A 285 54.30 -38.14 20.32
N PRO A 286 55.28 -37.23 20.62
CA PRO A 286 55.26 -35.76 20.83
C PRO A 286 56.54 -34.94 20.33
N VAL A 287 56.49 -33.58 20.43
CA VAL A 287 57.56 -32.48 20.60
C VAL A 287 58.85 -32.34 19.72
N PRO A 288 59.69 -31.24 19.77
CA PRO A 288 59.50 -29.76 19.85
C PRO A 288 60.47 -28.85 18.99
N ALA A 289 60.23 -27.52 19.03
CA ALA A 289 61.15 -26.34 19.01
C ALA A 289 61.98 -25.91 17.76
N THR A 290 61.93 -24.61 17.40
CA THR A 290 63.03 -23.60 17.60
C THR A 290 62.67 -22.21 17.05
N THR A 291 63.11 -21.19 17.78
CA THR A 291 63.02 -19.72 17.65
C THR A 291 64.01 -19.10 16.65
N THR A 292 63.63 -18.00 15.96
CA THR A 292 64.51 -16.84 15.63
C THR A 292 63.65 -15.64 15.13
N GLU A 293 63.61 -14.53 15.89
CA GLU A 293 64.19 -13.19 15.57
C GLU A 293 63.65 -12.52 14.29
N ALA A 294 62.83 -11.47 14.37
CA ALA A 294 63.11 -10.07 14.70
C ALA A 294 63.63 -9.25 13.50
N GLU A 295 62.79 -8.39 12.92
CA GLU A 295 63.20 -7.04 12.49
C GLU A 295 62.01 -6.10 12.31
N GLN A 296 62.21 -4.86 12.73
CA GLN A 296 61.23 -3.79 12.97
C GLN A 296 61.08 -2.87 11.73
N SER A 297 59.82 -2.38 11.56
CA SER A 297 59.31 -1.01 11.25
C SER A 297 60.25 0.10 10.70
N PRO A 298 59.76 1.21 10.05
CA PRO A 298 58.46 1.84 10.31
C PRO A 298 57.72 2.55 9.15
N VAL A 299 56.49 2.93 9.50
CA VAL A 299 55.53 3.80 8.82
C VAL A 299 55.96 5.28 8.93
N ILE A 300 55.93 6.01 7.82
CA ILE A 300 56.13 7.47 7.76
C ILE A 300 54.78 8.16 7.83
N ASN A 301 54.65 9.10 8.78
CA ASN A 301 53.55 10.03 8.95
C ASN A 301 54.13 11.46 8.73
N GLN A 302 53.54 12.27 7.85
CA GLN A 302 53.94 13.67 7.67
C GLN A 302 52.73 14.59 7.82
N ASN A 303 52.80 15.45 8.84
CA ASN A 303 52.02 16.66 8.99
C ASN A 303 52.96 17.72 9.60
N GLY A 304 53.14 18.86 8.93
CA GLY A 304 53.99 19.96 9.41
C GLY A 304 53.94 21.20 8.50
N LYS A 305 53.44 22.30 9.07
CA LYS A 305 53.08 23.61 8.48
C LYS A 305 54.25 24.56 8.13
N ALA A 306 53.84 25.67 7.47
CA ALA A 306 54.37 27.07 7.54
C ALA A 306 55.52 27.41 6.57
N SER A 307 55.71 28.60 6.00
CA SER A 307 54.98 29.88 5.84
C SER A 307 55.86 30.77 4.92
N GLU A 308 55.25 31.77 4.28
CA GLU A 308 55.78 33.09 3.84
C GLU A 308 56.92 33.28 2.80
N VAL A 309 56.53 34.03 1.74
CA VAL A 309 57.08 35.31 1.23
C VAL A 309 58.48 35.35 0.63
N ALA A 310 58.51 35.50 -0.70
CA ALA A 310 59.16 36.61 -1.42
C ALA A 310 58.40 36.83 -2.75
#